data_AF-A0A349H9R5-F1
#
_entry.id   AF-A0A349H9R5-F1
#
_cell.length_a   1.000
_cell.length_b   1.000
_cell.length_c   1.000
_cell.angle_alpha   90.00
_cell.angle_beta   90.00
_cell.angle_gamma   90.00
#
_symmetry.space_group_name_H-M   'P 1'
#
loop_
_entity.id
_entity.type
_entity.pdbx_description
1 polymer ?
#
loop_
_entity_poly.entity_id
_entity_poly.type
_entity_poly.pdbx_seq_one_letter_code
_entity_poly.pdbx_strand_id
1 'polypeptide(L)'
;MTPPPRPNTPKETASPPETVSKPPLRALTETIAAKARLPTVSADRCVHSHINDARCRACADACPLNAWVIDDERLGININACDGCGLCVPACPENAIACDQALADTGVRSWKGHTALFRACERTDLDAADCRIPCLHSIGTRELLHQYRCGMATWIITNADCDACLRGRGQRLSESVQKTNTLLQSRSLEPIALVALEPAQWQKILKQSTPCQSGPVSTRRNFFRDALRTAINTTRDAAALAGDEPANSTPPTASLPETGPDDLFLATPNIDPTRCNGCDACVRLCPHQAIRLKTTDSEPCYQIKAQYCTGCGICRDACDQNAIHIAALALRPQAVALAQGHCPACNIRYHLPTGQLRPDGLCTICARTRHGRQLYQVLR
;
A
#
# COMPACT_ATOMS: atom_id res chain seq x y z
N MET A 1 38.18 -65.84 8.77
CA MET A 1 38.11 -64.83 9.83
C MET A 1 36.70 -64.26 9.83
N THR A 2 35.89 -64.66 10.81
CA THR A 2 34.49 -64.27 10.98
C THR A 2 34.39 -63.63 12.37
N PRO A 3 33.83 -62.43 12.51
CA PRO A 3 33.93 -61.66 13.75
C PRO A 3 33.03 -62.21 14.87
N PRO A 4 33.38 -61.96 16.15
CA PRO A 4 32.65 -62.47 17.30
C PRO A 4 31.31 -61.73 17.53
N PRO A 5 30.35 -62.37 18.22
CA PRO A 5 29.01 -61.82 18.44
C PRO A 5 29.00 -60.62 19.41
N ARG A 6 28.13 -59.66 19.13
CA ARG A 6 27.92 -58.44 19.93
C ARG A 6 27.14 -58.73 21.23
N PRO A 7 27.40 -57.97 22.32
CA PRO A 7 26.69 -58.12 23.59
C PRO A 7 25.32 -57.41 23.59
N ASN A 8 24.38 -57.98 24.38
CA ASN A 8 22.99 -57.52 24.55
C ASN A 8 22.88 -56.16 25.26
N THR A 9 22.05 -55.26 24.72
CA THR A 9 21.58 -54.04 25.37
C THR A 9 20.30 -54.27 26.19
N PRO A 10 20.07 -53.54 27.30
CA PRO A 10 18.89 -53.72 28.14
C PRO A 10 17.62 -53.06 27.54
N LYS A 11 16.45 -53.67 27.83
CA LYS A 11 15.12 -53.21 27.45
C LYS A 11 14.78 -51.85 28.07
N GLU A 12 14.45 -50.88 27.23
CA GLU A 12 13.90 -49.58 27.57
C GLU A 12 12.39 -49.71 27.82
N THR A 13 11.93 -49.26 28.99
CA THR A 13 10.52 -49.28 29.42
C THR A 13 9.75 -48.12 28.77
N ALA A 14 8.71 -48.44 27.99
CA ALA A 14 7.84 -47.46 27.36
C ALA A 14 6.94 -46.72 28.37
N SER A 15 6.94 -45.38 28.32
CA SER A 15 5.95 -44.53 28.99
C SER A 15 4.63 -44.51 28.18
N PRO A 16 3.46 -44.37 28.83
CA PRO A 16 2.17 -44.43 28.14
C PRO A 16 1.88 -43.16 27.32
N PRO A 17 1.06 -43.26 26.26
CA PRO A 17 0.76 -42.13 25.39
C PRO A 17 -0.18 -41.12 26.08
N GLU A 18 0.23 -39.85 26.09
CA GLU A 18 -0.63 -38.74 26.52
C GLU A 18 -1.86 -38.63 25.61
N THR A 19 -3.04 -38.68 26.23
CA THR A 19 -4.32 -38.51 25.55
C THR A 19 -4.51 -37.05 25.13
N VAL A 20 -4.39 -36.77 23.84
CA VAL A 20 -4.76 -35.47 23.26
C VAL A 20 -6.29 -35.33 23.31
N SER A 21 -6.79 -34.59 24.30
CA SER A 21 -8.22 -34.27 24.42
C SER A 21 -8.66 -33.38 23.25
N LYS A 22 -9.67 -33.82 22.48
CA LYS A 22 -10.28 -33.00 21.41
C LYS A 22 -10.86 -31.71 22.01
N PRO A 23 -10.54 -30.52 21.47
CA PRO A 23 -11.05 -29.26 21.99
C PRO A 23 -12.58 -29.18 21.82
N PRO A 24 -13.30 -28.49 22.73
CA PRO A 24 -14.75 -28.36 22.65
C PRO A 24 -15.20 -27.63 21.38
N LEU A 25 -16.40 -27.94 20.89
CA LEU A 25 -17.00 -27.41 19.64
C LEU A 25 -16.96 -25.87 19.52
N ARG A 26 -17.07 -25.15 20.64
CA ARG A 26 -16.95 -23.69 20.71
C ARG A 26 -15.53 -23.20 20.40
N ALA A 27 -14.51 -23.88 20.92
CA ALA A 27 -13.11 -23.59 20.61
C ALA A 27 -12.77 -23.91 19.15
N LEU A 28 -13.38 -24.96 18.58
CA LEU A 28 -13.26 -25.28 17.15
C LEU A 28 -13.91 -24.22 16.26
N THR A 29 -15.10 -23.72 16.61
CA THR A 29 -15.78 -22.64 15.87
C THR A 29 -15.04 -21.29 15.98
N GLU A 30 -14.50 -20.97 17.16
CA GLU A 30 -13.64 -19.79 17.37
C GLU A 30 -12.32 -19.90 16.57
N THR A 31 -11.71 -21.09 16.51
CA THR A 31 -10.47 -21.34 15.73
C THR A 31 -10.72 -21.24 14.22
N ILE A 32 -11.85 -21.75 13.72
CA ILE A 32 -12.24 -21.65 12.30
C ILE A 32 -12.55 -20.18 11.94
N ALA A 33 -13.28 -19.45 12.80
CA ALA A 33 -13.60 -18.04 12.60
C ALA A 33 -12.37 -17.12 12.74
N ALA A 34 -11.34 -17.53 13.49
CA ALA A 34 -10.05 -16.84 13.56
C ALA A 34 -9.21 -17.08 12.30
N LYS A 35 -9.18 -18.31 11.78
CA LYS A 35 -8.52 -18.63 10.50
C LYS A 35 -9.14 -17.89 9.30
N ALA A 36 -10.45 -17.66 9.31
CA ALA A 36 -11.15 -16.88 8.28
C ALA A 36 -10.79 -15.37 8.29
N ARG A 37 -10.07 -14.88 9.30
CA ARG A 37 -9.67 -13.46 9.43
C ARG A 37 -8.18 -13.23 9.18
N LEU A 38 -7.43 -14.27 8.78
CA LEU A 38 -6.02 -14.13 8.52
C LEU A 38 -5.79 -13.26 7.27
N PRO A 39 -4.81 -12.33 7.30
CA PRO A 39 -4.49 -11.54 6.14
C PRO A 39 -3.86 -12.42 5.05
N THR A 40 -4.21 -12.13 3.80
CA THR A 40 -3.60 -12.71 2.60
C THR A 40 -2.61 -11.72 2.00
N VAL A 41 -1.57 -12.24 1.34
CA VAL A 41 -0.54 -11.44 0.66
C VAL A 41 -0.57 -11.73 -0.83
N SER A 42 -0.68 -10.67 -1.62
CA SER A 42 -0.48 -10.68 -3.06
C SER A 42 1.01 -10.55 -3.38
N ALA A 43 1.60 -11.64 -3.89
CA ALA A 43 3.01 -11.67 -4.27
C ALA A 43 3.31 -10.72 -5.45
N ASP A 44 2.36 -10.55 -6.37
CA ASP A 44 2.45 -9.62 -7.50
C ASP A 44 2.55 -8.14 -7.08
N ARG A 45 2.19 -7.79 -5.84
CA ARG A 45 2.31 -6.42 -5.32
C ARG A 45 3.33 -6.26 -4.20
N CYS A 46 3.68 -7.32 -3.49
CA CYS A 46 4.61 -7.22 -2.36
C CYS A 46 6.03 -6.87 -2.84
N VAL A 47 6.64 -5.81 -2.30
CA VAL A 47 7.97 -5.37 -2.72
C VAL A 47 9.06 -6.44 -2.52
N HIS A 48 8.91 -7.30 -1.50
CA HIS A 48 9.82 -8.42 -1.23
C HIS A 48 9.79 -9.50 -2.32
N SER A 49 8.75 -9.54 -3.15
CA SER A 49 8.68 -10.42 -4.32
C SER A 49 9.30 -9.80 -5.58
N HIS A 50 9.65 -8.50 -5.55
CA HIS A 50 10.15 -7.74 -6.71
C HIS A 50 11.61 -7.33 -6.59
N ILE A 51 12.11 -7.11 -5.37
CA ILE A 51 13.49 -6.68 -5.10
C ILE A 51 14.03 -7.43 -3.89
N ASN A 52 15.14 -8.14 -4.06
CA ASN A 52 15.82 -8.88 -2.99
C ASN A 52 16.25 -7.97 -1.83
N ASP A 53 16.78 -6.78 -2.13
CA ASP A 53 17.21 -5.78 -1.14
C ASP A 53 16.05 -4.89 -0.61
N ALA A 54 14.80 -5.30 -0.77
CA ALA A 54 13.65 -4.51 -0.33
C ALA A 54 13.70 -4.25 1.18
N ARG A 55 13.56 -2.97 1.57
CA ARG A 55 13.70 -2.53 2.98
C ARG A 55 12.37 -2.36 3.70
N CYS A 56 11.26 -2.66 3.05
CA CYS A 56 9.92 -2.40 3.60
C CYS A 56 9.63 -3.31 4.80
N ARG A 57 9.26 -2.70 5.93
CA ARG A 57 8.83 -3.40 7.15
C ARG A 57 7.43 -3.00 7.62
N ALA A 58 6.68 -2.25 6.80
CA ALA A 58 5.46 -1.58 7.22
C ALA A 58 4.40 -2.48 7.88
N CYS A 59 4.17 -3.69 7.36
CA CYS A 59 3.23 -4.63 7.97
C CYS A 59 3.73 -5.23 9.29
N ALA A 60 5.04 -5.49 9.40
CA ALA A 60 5.68 -5.97 10.61
C ALA A 60 5.66 -4.89 11.69
N ASP A 61 6.04 -3.66 11.35
CA ASP A 61 6.05 -2.52 12.26
C ASP A 61 4.63 -2.16 12.75
N ALA A 62 3.60 -2.37 11.92
CA ALA A 62 2.21 -2.16 12.29
C ALA A 62 1.60 -3.30 13.12
N CYS A 63 2.27 -4.45 13.26
CA CYS A 63 1.70 -5.62 13.92
C CYS A 63 2.06 -5.66 15.41
N PRO A 64 1.08 -5.42 16.32
CA PRO A 64 1.36 -5.38 17.76
C PRO A 64 1.72 -6.75 18.36
N LEU A 65 1.45 -7.83 17.62
CA LEU A 65 1.72 -9.21 18.03
C LEU A 65 2.97 -9.79 17.35
N ASN A 66 3.69 -9.00 16.55
CA ASN A 66 4.87 -9.44 15.79
C ASN A 66 4.61 -10.71 14.97
N ALA A 67 3.41 -10.83 14.39
CA ALA A 67 3.01 -12.02 13.64
C ALA A 67 3.67 -12.08 12.24
N TRP A 68 4.08 -10.95 11.67
CA TRP A 68 4.81 -10.94 10.40
C TRP A 68 6.27 -11.27 10.61
N VAL A 69 6.78 -12.18 9.79
CA VAL A 69 8.18 -12.60 9.76
C VAL A 69 8.73 -12.23 8.38
N ILE A 70 9.87 -11.55 8.35
CA ILE A 70 10.60 -11.25 7.12
C ILE A 70 11.91 -12.03 7.24
N ASP A 71 12.05 -13.07 6.42
CA ASP A 71 13.18 -14.00 6.43
C ASP A 71 13.59 -14.28 4.98
N ASP A 72 14.91 -14.34 4.71
CA ASP A 72 15.52 -14.63 3.40
C ASP A 72 14.67 -14.22 2.19
N GLU A 73 14.33 -12.93 2.10
CA GLU A 73 13.61 -12.32 0.96
C GLU A 73 12.13 -12.73 0.81
N ARG A 74 11.50 -13.32 1.85
CA ARG A 74 10.07 -13.70 1.84
C ARG A 74 9.33 -13.17 3.06
N LEU A 75 8.12 -12.66 2.80
CA LEU A 75 7.18 -12.25 3.84
C LEU A 75 6.32 -13.45 4.26
N GLY A 76 6.46 -13.87 5.51
CA GLY A 76 5.68 -14.91 6.15
C GLY A 76 4.79 -14.38 7.28
N ILE A 77 3.79 -15.18 7.68
CA ILE A 77 2.93 -14.87 8.82
C ILE A 77 2.86 -16.05 9.79
N ASN A 78 3.13 -15.79 11.06
CA ASN A 78 2.83 -16.71 12.15
C ASN A 78 1.32 -16.69 12.44
N ILE A 79 0.62 -17.67 11.88
CA ILE A 79 -0.83 -17.82 12.00
C ILE A 79 -1.30 -18.04 13.44
N ASN A 80 -0.44 -18.51 14.34
CA ASN A 80 -0.77 -18.72 15.76
C ASN A 80 -0.66 -17.43 16.57
N ALA A 81 0.15 -16.46 16.10
CA ALA A 81 0.30 -15.16 16.74
C ALA A 81 -0.69 -14.11 16.19
N CYS A 82 -1.14 -14.25 14.94
CA CYS A 82 -2.06 -13.29 14.32
C CYS A 82 -3.48 -13.40 14.90
N ASP A 83 -4.04 -12.27 15.34
CA ASP A 83 -5.41 -12.19 15.87
C ASP A 83 -6.44 -11.68 14.85
N GLY A 84 -6.04 -11.47 13.59
CA GLY A 84 -6.91 -10.99 12.53
C GLY A 84 -7.36 -9.52 12.67
N CYS A 85 -6.61 -8.68 13.39
CA CYS A 85 -6.97 -7.27 13.61
C CYS A 85 -6.96 -6.39 12.35
N GLY A 86 -6.26 -6.80 11.28
CA GLY A 86 -6.21 -6.09 10.00
C GLY A 86 -5.34 -4.82 9.96
N LEU A 87 -4.59 -4.49 11.02
CA LEU A 87 -3.73 -3.28 11.05
C LEU A 87 -2.67 -3.21 9.94
N CYS A 88 -2.26 -4.38 9.42
CA CYS A 88 -1.29 -4.48 8.33
C CYS A 88 -1.86 -4.06 6.96
N VAL A 89 -3.18 -4.11 6.77
CA VAL A 89 -3.85 -3.73 5.52
C VAL A 89 -3.60 -2.24 5.19
N PRO A 90 -3.94 -1.27 6.06
CA PRO A 90 -3.69 0.14 5.76
C PRO A 90 -2.20 0.53 5.84
N ALA A 91 -1.38 -0.27 6.54
CA ALA A 91 0.06 -0.04 6.62
C ALA A 91 0.80 -0.41 5.32
N CYS A 92 0.25 -1.32 4.51
CA CYS A 92 0.90 -1.77 3.28
C CYS A 92 0.78 -0.70 2.16
N PRO A 93 1.87 -0.03 1.73
CA PRO A 93 1.80 1.01 0.72
C PRO A 93 1.33 0.47 -0.65
N GLU A 94 1.78 -0.73 -1.01
CA GLU A 94 1.43 -1.41 -2.26
C GLU A 94 0.05 -2.06 -2.25
N ASN A 95 -0.70 -1.98 -1.14
CA ASN A 95 -1.99 -2.67 -1.01
C ASN A 95 -1.86 -4.19 -1.32
N ALA A 96 -0.73 -4.78 -0.97
CA ALA A 96 -0.46 -6.20 -1.17
C ALA A 96 -1.16 -7.08 -0.13
N ILE A 97 -1.62 -6.50 0.98
CA ILE A 97 -2.25 -7.22 2.08
C ILE A 97 -3.75 -6.97 2.08
N ALA A 98 -4.55 -8.03 2.12
CA ALA A 98 -6.00 -7.97 2.24
C ALA A 98 -6.49 -8.84 3.41
N CYS A 99 -7.63 -8.48 3.98
CA CYS A 99 -8.40 -9.35 4.85
C CYS A 99 -9.77 -9.56 4.20
N ASP A 100 -10.32 -10.78 4.23
CA ASP A 100 -11.58 -11.18 3.55
C ASP A 100 -12.86 -10.48 4.09
N GLN A 101 -12.71 -9.40 4.83
CA GLN A 101 -13.80 -8.57 5.30
C GLN A 101 -14.07 -7.50 4.26
N ALA A 102 -15.07 -7.73 3.41
CA ALA A 102 -15.62 -6.70 2.53
C ALA A 102 -16.20 -5.56 3.38
N LEU A 103 -15.35 -4.56 3.70
CA LEU A 103 -15.76 -3.32 4.36
C LEU A 103 -16.61 -2.44 3.44
N ALA A 104 -16.55 -2.67 2.12
CA ALA A 104 -17.07 -1.76 1.11
C ALA A 104 -18.57 -1.48 1.23
N ASP A 105 -19.37 -2.47 1.65
CA ASP A 105 -20.84 -2.41 1.57
C ASP A 105 -21.58 -2.61 2.90
N THR A 106 -20.85 -2.72 4.00
CA THR A 106 -21.43 -3.00 5.32
C THR A 106 -21.59 -1.70 6.12
N GLY A 107 -22.54 -1.68 7.07
CA GLY A 107 -22.75 -0.58 8.02
C GLY A 107 -23.12 0.78 7.42
N VAL A 108 -23.57 0.85 6.18
CA VAL A 108 -24.14 2.09 5.60
C VAL A 108 -25.54 2.30 6.17
N ARG A 109 -25.79 3.51 6.69
CA ARG A 109 -27.07 3.88 7.33
C ARG A 109 -27.53 5.26 6.90
N SER A 110 -28.84 5.46 6.84
CA SER A 110 -29.46 6.78 6.83
C SER A 110 -29.83 7.18 8.26
N TRP A 111 -29.38 8.35 8.68
CA TRP A 111 -29.70 8.95 9.98
C TRP A 111 -29.95 10.45 9.82
N LYS A 112 -31.13 10.91 10.28
CA LYS A 112 -31.59 12.31 10.16
C LYS A 112 -31.51 12.88 8.71
N GLY A 113 -31.74 12.04 7.71
CA GLY A 113 -31.67 12.45 6.30
C GLY A 113 -30.27 12.47 5.70
N HIS A 114 -29.24 12.06 6.44
CA HIS A 114 -27.86 11.96 5.98
C HIS A 114 -27.41 10.49 5.94
N THR A 115 -26.64 10.14 4.91
CA THR A 115 -25.98 8.82 4.82
C THR A 115 -24.67 8.86 5.59
N ALA A 116 -24.46 7.87 6.47
CA ALA A 116 -23.25 7.72 7.25
C ALA A 116 -22.79 6.26 7.31
N LEU A 117 -21.47 6.08 7.44
CA LEU A 117 -20.84 4.78 7.68
C LEU A 117 -20.72 4.53 9.17
N PHE A 118 -21.40 3.50 9.65
CA PHE A 118 -21.35 3.05 11.03
C PHE A 118 -20.29 1.97 11.19
N ARG A 119 -19.37 2.16 12.13
CA ARG A 119 -18.36 1.14 12.46
C ARG A 119 -18.19 0.97 13.97
N ALA A 120 -18.09 -0.27 14.42
CA ALA A 120 -17.81 -0.61 15.81
C ALA A 120 -16.57 -1.50 15.88
N CYS A 121 -15.65 -1.17 16.79
CA CYS A 121 -14.55 -2.08 17.15
C CYS A 121 -15.12 -3.36 17.76
N GLU A 122 -14.57 -4.54 17.42
CA GLU A 122 -15.07 -5.81 17.94
C GLU A 122 -14.99 -5.93 19.47
N ARG A 123 -14.09 -5.16 20.11
CA ARG A 123 -13.90 -5.16 21.58
C ARG A 123 -14.94 -4.34 22.36
N THR A 124 -15.92 -3.72 21.69
CA THR A 124 -17.03 -3.06 22.39
C THR A 124 -18.12 -4.05 22.81
N ASP A 125 -18.03 -5.32 22.38
CA ASP A 125 -19.01 -6.38 22.63
C ASP A 125 -20.45 -6.01 22.25
N LEU A 126 -20.60 -5.06 21.32
CA LEU A 126 -21.90 -4.67 20.77
C LEU A 126 -22.40 -5.71 19.76
N ASP A 127 -23.68 -6.05 19.89
CA ASP A 127 -24.39 -6.86 18.90
C ASP A 127 -24.80 -6.01 17.69
N ALA A 128 -23.85 -5.82 16.77
CA ALA A 128 -24.00 -5.06 15.54
C ALA A 128 -23.21 -5.73 14.40
N ALA A 129 -23.62 -6.94 14.02
CA ALA A 129 -22.85 -7.80 13.13
C ALA A 129 -22.46 -7.15 11.79
N ASP A 130 -23.31 -6.26 11.24
CA ASP A 130 -23.07 -5.60 9.96
C ASP A 130 -22.31 -4.27 10.06
N CYS A 131 -21.98 -3.80 11.27
CA CYS A 131 -21.18 -2.61 11.51
C CYS A 131 -19.88 -2.94 12.26
N ARG A 132 -19.76 -4.15 12.80
CA ARG A 132 -18.64 -4.56 13.64
C ARG A 132 -17.46 -5.03 12.78
N ILE A 133 -16.27 -4.51 13.09
CA ILE A 133 -15.01 -4.87 12.44
C ILE A 133 -13.95 -5.18 13.50
N PRO A 134 -12.90 -5.96 13.20
CA PRO A 134 -11.89 -6.35 14.17
C PRO A 134 -11.22 -5.16 14.84
N CYS A 135 -10.89 -4.12 14.07
CA CYS A 135 -10.25 -2.93 14.60
C CYS A 135 -10.67 -1.72 13.79
N LEU A 136 -11.04 -0.62 14.45
CA LEU A 136 -11.27 0.64 13.75
C LEU A 136 -10.01 1.18 13.07
N HIS A 137 -8.83 0.87 13.63
CA HIS A 137 -7.55 1.30 13.08
C HIS A 137 -7.12 0.50 11.83
N SER A 138 -7.87 -0.53 11.40
CA SER A 138 -7.65 -1.15 10.08
C SER A 138 -8.18 -0.28 8.92
N ILE A 139 -8.96 0.77 9.22
CA ILE A 139 -9.45 1.71 8.22
C ILE A 139 -8.34 2.74 7.93
N GLY A 140 -7.76 2.64 6.73
CA GLY A 140 -6.70 3.54 6.24
C GLY A 140 -7.18 4.55 5.20
N THR A 141 -6.27 5.41 4.75
CA THR A 141 -6.52 6.44 3.73
C THR A 141 -7.14 5.89 2.44
N ARG A 142 -6.76 4.68 2.01
CA ARG A 142 -7.31 4.05 0.81
C ARG A 142 -8.82 3.78 0.94
N GLU A 143 -9.23 3.18 2.07
CA GLU A 143 -10.64 2.89 2.34
C GLU A 143 -11.44 4.18 2.52
N LEU A 144 -10.90 5.14 3.28
CA LEU A 144 -11.52 6.45 3.47
C LEU A 144 -11.78 7.16 2.14
N LEU A 145 -10.80 7.19 1.24
CA LEU A 145 -10.96 7.79 -0.09
C LEU A 145 -11.91 6.99 -1.00
N HIS A 146 -11.90 5.66 -0.91
CA HIS A 146 -12.84 4.82 -1.65
C HIS A 146 -14.28 5.14 -1.24
N GLN A 147 -14.57 5.14 0.06
CA GLN A 147 -15.89 5.43 0.60
C GLN A 147 -16.33 6.88 0.34
N TYR A 148 -15.41 7.84 0.46
CA TYR A 148 -15.68 9.24 0.12
C TYR A 148 -16.16 9.39 -1.33
N ARG A 149 -15.53 8.68 -2.28
CA ARG A 149 -15.93 8.68 -3.71
C ARG A 149 -17.28 8.05 -3.96
N CYS A 150 -17.68 7.10 -3.13
CA CYS A 150 -19.02 6.51 -3.17
C CYS A 150 -20.08 7.43 -2.52
N GLY A 151 -19.70 8.61 -2.03
CA GLY A 151 -20.59 9.61 -1.44
C GLY A 151 -20.64 9.60 0.08
N MET A 152 -19.79 8.79 0.74
CA MET A 152 -19.78 8.66 2.19
C MET A 152 -18.68 9.49 2.81
N ALA A 153 -19.03 10.70 3.24
CA ALA A 153 -18.13 11.62 3.93
C ALA A 153 -18.32 11.63 5.46
N THR A 154 -19.35 10.97 6.01
CA THR A 154 -19.61 10.92 7.46
C THR A 154 -19.43 9.52 8.00
N TRP A 155 -18.62 9.39 9.04
CA TRP A 155 -18.34 8.14 9.75
C TRP A 155 -18.77 8.28 11.21
N ILE A 156 -19.60 7.36 11.69
CA ILE A 156 -20.07 7.29 13.07
C ILE A 156 -19.48 6.02 13.70
N ILE A 157 -18.53 6.21 14.60
CA ILE A 157 -17.73 5.12 15.15
C ILE A 157 -17.93 4.93 16.65
N THR A 158 -17.63 3.74 17.13
CA THR A 158 -17.47 3.46 18.56
C THR A 158 -16.34 2.47 18.81
N ASN A 159 -15.53 2.73 19.83
CA ASN A 159 -14.37 1.93 20.23
C ASN A 159 -14.44 1.59 21.72
N ALA A 160 -13.73 0.52 22.10
CA ALA A 160 -13.37 0.28 23.49
C ALA A 160 -12.18 1.18 23.89
N ASP A 161 -11.59 0.95 25.06
CA ASP A 161 -10.38 1.66 25.49
C ASP A 161 -9.20 1.34 24.54
N CYS A 162 -8.90 2.28 23.64
CA CYS A 162 -7.81 2.17 22.69
C CYS A 162 -6.44 2.44 23.32
N ASP A 163 -6.37 3.14 24.45
CA ASP A 163 -5.11 3.46 25.12
C ASP A 163 -4.59 2.25 25.90
N ALA A 164 -5.49 1.44 26.47
CA ALA A 164 -5.15 0.14 27.06
C ALA A 164 -4.99 -1.00 26.02
N CYS A 165 -5.42 -0.78 24.77
CA CYS A 165 -5.43 -1.80 23.73
C CYS A 165 -4.08 -1.87 22.98
N LEU A 166 -3.49 -3.07 22.85
CA LEU A 166 -2.29 -3.28 22.04
C LEU A 166 -2.44 -2.80 20.58
N ARG A 167 -3.65 -2.92 20.00
CA ARG A 167 -3.96 -2.45 18.63
C ARG A 167 -4.05 -0.92 18.52
N GLY A 168 -4.06 -0.19 19.63
CA GLY A 168 -4.12 1.28 19.68
C GLY A 168 -2.77 1.97 19.84
N ARG A 169 -1.66 1.21 19.86
CA ARG A 169 -0.28 1.73 19.94
C ARG A 169 0.31 2.18 18.60
N GLY A 170 -0.21 1.64 17.49
CA GLY A 170 0.19 2.03 16.14
C GLY A 170 -0.65 3.19 15.60
N GLN A 171 -0.65 3.35 14.28
CA GLN A 171 -1.45 4.36 13.58
C GLN A 171 -2.94 4.24 13.95
N ARG A 172 -3.54 5.35 14.39
CA ARG A 172 -4.97 5.42 14.72
C ARG A 172 -5.82 5.83 13.53
N LEU A 173 -7.12 5.53 13.61
CA LEU A 173 -8.10 5.95 12.61
C LEU A 173 -8.18 7.47 12.50
N SER A 174 -8.10 8.19 13.63
CA SER A 174 -8.04 9.66 13.65
C SER A 174 -6.91 10.21 12.78
N GLU A 175 -5.73 9.60 12.83
CA GLU A 175 -4.57 9.98 12.00
C GLU A 175 -4.82 9.67 10.52
N SER A 176 -5.41 8.52 10.20
CA SER A 176 -5.83 8.18 8.83
C SER A 176 -6.85 9.18 8.27
N VAL A 177 -7.82 9.61 9.08
CA VAL A 177 -8.80 10.64 8.70
C VAL A 177 -8.13 11.99 8.52
N GLN A 178 -7.27 12.42 9.45
CA GLN A 178 -6.52 13.67 9.32
C GLN A 178 -5.71 13.69 8.02
N LYS A 179 -4.93 12.64 7.78
CA LYS A 179 -4.14 12.47 6.55
C LYS A 179 -5.01 12.54 5.29
N THR A 180 -6.18 11.91 5.31
CA THR A 180 -7.13 11.96 4.19
C THR A 180 -7.72 13.36 4.00
N ASN A 181 -8.11 14.02 5.09
CA ASN A 181 -8.66 15.36 5.06
C ASN A 181 -7.63 16.38 4.55
N THR A 182 -6.35 16.24 4.90
CA THR A 182 -5.28 17.05 4.32
C THR A 182 -5.21 16.93 2.79
N LEU A 183 -5.36 15.72 2.25
CA LEU A 183 -5.41 15.50 0.79
C LEU A 183 -6.66 16.10 0.13
N LEU A 184 -7.81 16.04 0.80
CA LEU A 184 -9.07 16.61 0.32
C LEU A 184 -9.04 18.14 0.36
N GLN A 185 -8.58 18.71 1.47
CA GLN A 185 -8.51 20.15 1.70
C GLN A 185 -7.50 20.84 0.78
N SER A 186 -6.37 20.19 0.45
CA SER A 186 -5.44 20.74 -0.55
C SER A 186 -6.08 20.93 -1.92
N ARG A 187 -7.26 20.33 -2.15
CA ARG A 187 -8.06 20.40 -3.38
C ARG A 187 -9.38 21.16 -3.20
N SER A 188 -9.53 21.86 -2.07
CA SER A 188 -10.78 22.53 -1.69
C SER A 188 -12.00 21.60 -1.68
N LEU A 189 -11.79 20.32 -1.34
CA LEU A 189 -12.86 19.34 -1.15
C LEU A 189 -13.28 19.29 0.32
N GLU A 190 -14.55 18.99 0.54
CA GLU A 190 -15.11 18.82 1.89
C GLU A 190 -14.40 17.68 2.64
N PRO A 191 -14.04 17.88 3.91
CA PRO A 191 -13.38 16.86 4.71
C PRO A 191 -14.35 15.74 5.12
N ILE A 192 -13.78 14.57 5.41
CA ILE A 192 -14.48 13.49 6.10
C ILE A 192 -14.74 13.90 7.54
N ALA A 193 -16.00 13.79 7.96
CA ALA A 193 -16.44 13.96 9.34
C ALA A 193 -16.36 12.61 10.08
N LEU A 194 -15.59 12.56 11.16
CA LEU A 194 -15.48 11.41 12.05
C LEU A 194 -16.14 11.73 13.39
N VAL A 195 -17.23 11.02 13.72
CA VAL A 195 -17.98 11.18 14.96
C VAL A 195 -17.77 9.94 15.82
N ALA A 196 -16.96 10.06 16.88
CA ALA A 196 -16.79 9.00 17.87
C ALA A 196 -17.82 9.13 18.98
N LEU A 197 -18.50 8.03 19.32
CA LEU A 197 -19.55 7.98 20.34
C LEU A 197 -19.28 6.87 21.34
N GLU A 198 -19.73 7.11 22.57
CA GLU A 198 -19.79 6.07 23.61
C GLU A 198 -20.67 4.89 23.15
N PRO A 199 -20.33 3.63 23.52
CA PRO A 199 -21.02 2.44 23.02
C PRO A 199 -22.54 2.49 23.18
N ALA A 200 -23.04 2.96 24.33
CA ALA A 200 -24.47 3.07 24.59
C ALA A 200 -25.17 4.11 23.68
N GLN A 201 -24.51 5.24 23.43
CA GLN A 201 -25.05 6.29 22.54
C GLN A 201 -25.01 5.83 21.08
N TRP A 202 -23.90 5.22 20.66
CA TRP A 202 -23.75 4.66 19.33
C TRP A 202 -24.82 3.62 19.04
N GLN A 203 -25.07 2.69 19.97
CA GLN A 203 -26.10 1.65 19.82
C GLN A 203 -27.51 2.26 19.73
N LYS A 204 -27.78 3.30 20.52
CA LYS A 204 -29.05 4.05 20.46
C LYS A 204 -29.26 4.67 19.08
N ILE A 205 -28.24 5.33 18.54
CA ILE A 205 -28.30 5.96 17.21
C ILE A 205 -28.42 4.92 16.11
N LEU A 206 -27.69 3.81 16.20
CA LEU A 206 -27.79 2.71 15.23
C LEU A 206 -29.23 2.18 15.14
N LYS A 207 -29.89 1.97 16.29
CA LYS A 207 -31.31 1.52 16.35
C LYS A 207 -32.29 2.53 15.76
N GLN A 208 -31.93 3.81 15.74
CA GLN A 208 -32.73 4.89 15.14
C GLN A 208 -32.41 5.13 13.66
N SER A 209 -31.39 4.45 13.13
CA SER A 209 -30.94 4.59 11.76
C SER A 209 -31.54 3.49 10.88
N THR A 210 -31.65 3.75 9.58
CA THR A 210 -32.17 2.77 8.62
C THR A 210 -31.02 2.23 7.77
N PRO A 211 -30.87 0.89 7.61
CA PRO A 211 -29.95 0.33 6.63
C PRO A 211 -30.21 0.87 5.24
N CYS A 212 -29.14 1.24 4.53
CA CYS A 212 -29.21 1.63 3.13
C CYS A 212 -28.29 0.73 2.32
N GLN A 213 -28.71 0.36 1.12
CA GLN A 213 -27.80 -0.31 0.19
C GLN A 213 -26.81 0.72 -0.35
N SER A 214 -25.52 0.39 -0.32
CA SER A 214 -24.50 1.00 -1.15
C SER A 214 -24.73 0.58 -2.61
N GLY A 215 -25.78 1.10 -3.23
CA GLY A 215 -25.87 1.05 -4.69
C GLY A 215 -24.86 2.04 -5.27
N PRO A 216 -24.23 1.77 -6.44
CA PRO A 216 -23.63 2.86 -7.19
C PRO A 216 -24.74 3.88 -7.42
N VAL A 217 -24.64 5.06 -6.81
CA VAL A 217 -25.55 6.18 -7.08
C VAL A 217 -25.19 6.73 -8.46
N SER A 218 -25.39 5.90 -9.50
CA SER A 218 -25.67 6.34 -10.85
C SER A 218 -27.12 6.82 -10.87
N THR A 219 -27.37 7.95 -10.19
CA THR A 219 -28.48 8.79 -10.63
C THR A 219 -27.90 9.75 -11.66
N ARG A 220 -28.44 9.67 -12.86
CA ARG A 220 -28.15 10.49 -14.05
C ARG A 220 -28.12 12.01 -13.80
N ARG A 221 -28.44 12.47 -12.58
CA ARG A 221 -28.46 13.85 -12.12
C ARG A 221 -27.09 14.35 -11.62
N ASN A 222 -26.18 13.49 -11.20
CA ASN A 222 -24.77 13.87 -10.94
C ASN A 222 -23.90 13.86 -12.20
N PHE A 223 -24.30 13.13 -13.24
CA PHE A 223 -23.63 13.16 -14.54
C PHE A 223 -23.69 14.55 -15.20
N PHE A 224 -24.78 15.31 -15.02
CA PHE A 224 -24.88 16.67 -15.58
C PHE A 224 -24.05 17.72 -14.86
N ARG A 225 -23.69 17.50 -13.58
CA ARG A 225 -22.80 18.43 -12.85
C ARG A 225 -21.33 18.16 -13.16
N ASP A 226 -20.97 16.88 -13.37
CA ASP A 226 -19.64 16.51 -13.88
C ASP A 226 -19.49 16.84 -15.38
N ALA A 227 -20.51 16.65 -16.21
CA ALA A 227 -20.45 16.98 -17.64
C ALA A 227 -20.16 18.47 -17.92
N LEU A 228 -20.59 19.38 -17.02
CA LEU A 228 -20.27 20.80 -17.14
C LEU A 228 -18.80 21.13 -16.79
N ARG A 229 -18.10 20.26 -16.04
CA ARG A 229 -16.65 20.34 -15.80
C ARG A 229 -15.84 19.56 -16.85
N THR A 230 -16.39 18.47 -17.38
CA THR A 230 -15.71 17.59 -18.34
C THR A 230 -15.68 18.15 -19.77
N ALA A 231 -16.50 19.17 -20.09
CA ALA A 231 -16.46 19.86 -21.39
C ALA A 231 -15.14 20.62 -21.65
N ILE A 232 -14.25 20.75 -20.66
CA ILE A 232 -12.93 21.39 -20.83
C ILE A 232 -11.81 20.39 -21.18
N ASN A 233 -12.01 19.07 -21.05
CA ASN A 233 -10.92 18.08 -21.18
C ASN A 233 -11.21 16.88 -22.12
N THR A 234 -12.19 16.98 -23.03
CA THR A 234 -12.51 15.89 -23.96
C THR A 234 -11.55 15.78 -25.14
N THR A 235 -10.36 15.22 -24.91
CA THR A 235 -9.65 14.37 -25.91
C THR A 235 -8.84 13.22 -25.30
N ARG A 236 -8.78 13.04 -23.96
CA ARG A 236 -7.89 12.03 -23.35
C ARG A 236 -8.55 10.80 -22.73
N ASP A 237 -9.84 10.84 -22.42
CA ASP A 237 -10.48 9.81 -21.57
C ASP A 237 -11.21 8.70 -22.33
N ALA A 238 -11.21 8.71 -23.67
CA ALA A 238 -11.85 7.66 -24.46
C ALA A 238 -11.03 6.34 -24.56
N ALA A 239 -9.76 6.34 -24.13
CA ALA A 239 -8.87 5.17 -24.23
C ALA A 239 -8.88 4.25 -22.99
N ALA A 240 -9.60 4.59 -21.93
CA ALA A 240 -9.57 3.85 -20.65
C ALA A 240 -10.61 2.72 -20.53
N LEU A 241 -11.44 2.47 -21.56
CA LEU A 241 -12.56 1.52 -21.48
C LEU A 241 -12.42 0.29 -22.38
N ALA A 242 -11.25 0.01 -22.95
CA ALA A 242 -11.02 -1.23 -23.68
C ALA A 242 -9.55 -1.67 -23.59
N GLY A 243 -9.28 -2.67 -22.75
CA GLY A 243 -7.98 -3.34 -22.68
C GLY A 243 -7.80 -4.07 -21.34
N ASP A 244 -7.68 -5.39 -21.37
CA ASP A 244 -7.10 -6.19 -20.29
C ASP A 244 -5.69 -5.67 -19.99
N GLU A 245 -5.51 -4.97 -18.88
CA GLU A 245 -4.21 -4.49 -18.37
C GLU A 245 -3.97 -5.07 -16.97
N PRO A 246 -2.78 -5.64 -16.69
CA PRO A 246 -2.58 -6.54 -15.56
C PRO A 246 -2.56 -5.81 -14.21
N ALA A 247 -3.26 -6.40 -13.23
CA ALA A 247 -2.98 -6.53 -11.78
C ALA A 247 -2.35 -5.39 -10.94
N ASN A 248 -2.13 -4.17 -11.43
CA ASN A 248 -1.59 -3.07 -10.61
C ASN A 248 -2.72 -2.28 -9.94
N SER A 249 -2.76 -2.34 -8.61
CA SER A 249 -3.76 -1.60 -7.83
C SER A 249 -3.62 -0.10 -8.07
N THR A 250 -4.70 0.57 -8.50
CA THR A 250 -4.69 2.03 -8.68
C THR A 250 -4.36 2.72 -7.35
N PRO A 251 -3.32 3.58 -7.28
CA PRO A 251 -2.97 4.31 -6.07
C PRO A 251 -4.12 5.20 -5.57
N PRO A 252 -4.29 5.42 -4.26
CA PRO A 252 -5.50 6.07 -3.73
C PRO A 252 -5.71 7.49 -4.25
N THR A 253 -4.60 8.20 -4.48
CA THR A 253 -4.61 9.58 -4.98
C THR A 253 -4.79 9.70 -6.49
N ALA A 254 -4.65 8.59 -7.25
CA ALA A 254 -4.81 8.63 -8.70
C ALA A 254 -6.24 8.96 -9.13
N SER A 255 -7.21 8.80 -8.23
CA SER A 255 -8.62 9.14 -8.46
C SER A 255 -9.04 10.50 -7.90
N LEU A 256 -8.14 11.23 -7.23
CA LEU A 256 -8.44 12.60 -6.79
C LEU A 256 -8.25 13.57 -7.96
N PRO A 257 -9.07 14.63 -8.07
CA PRO A 257 -8.90 15.64 -9.10
C PRO A 257 -7.57 16.37 -8.90
N GLU A 258 -6.92 16.74 -9.99
CA GLU A 258 -5.77 17.66 -9.94
C GLU A 258 -6.29 19.10 -10.05
N THR A 259 -6.21 19.87 -8.97
CA THR A 259 -6.80 21.22 -8.91
C THR A 259 -5.78 22.34 -9.05
N GLY A 260 -4.52 22.09 -8.70
CA GLY A 260 -3.47 23.08 -8.81
C GLY A 260 -2.09 22.57 -8.41
N PRO A 261 -1.08 23.47 -8.37
CA PRO A 261 0.27 23.14 -7.91
C PRO A 261 0.35 22.82 -6.41
N ASP A 262 -0.62 23.32 -5.62
CA ASP A 262 -0.70 23.15 -4.16
C ASP A 262 -1.34 21.82 -3.74
N ASP A 263 -1.75 21.00 -4.71
CA ASP A 263 -2.27 19.67 -4.46
C ASP A 263 -1.22 18.79 -3.75
N LEU A 264 -1.59 18.26 -2.58
CA LEU A 264 -0.78 17.30 -1.86
C LEU A 264 -1.03 15.88 -2.37
N PHE A 265 0.01 15.05 -2.35
CA PHE A 265 -0.03 13.64 -2.72
C PHE A 265 0.34 12.76 -1.54
N LEU A 266 -0.21 11.54 -1.52
CA LEU A 266 -0.03 10.59 -0.43
C LEU A 266 1.45 10.28 -0.21
N ALA A 267 2.17 10.08 -1.32
CA ALA A 267 3.59 9.88 -1.38
C ALA A 267 4.14 10.57 -2.64
N THR A 268 5.36 11.10 -2.55
CA THR A 268 6.02 11.77 -3.65
C THR A 268 7.49 11.38 -3.72
N PRO A 269 7.96 10.72 -4.80
CA PRO A 269 9.37 10.46 -5.00
C PRO A 269 10.06 11.75 -5.47
N ASN A 270 11.11 12.17 -4.77
CA ASN A 270 11.96 13.29 -5.09
C ASN A 270 13.33 12.76 -5.49
N ILE A 271 13.83 13.17 -6.65
CA ILE A 271 15.14 12.75 -7.17
C ILE A 271 16.08 13.95 -7.07
N ASP A 272 17.18 13.79 -6.35
CA ASP A 272 18.25 14.77 -6.25
C ASP A 272 19.12 14.71 -7.53
N PRO A 273 19.07 15.74 -8.40
CA PRO A 273 19.81 15.73 -9.65
C PRO A 273 21.33 15.80 -9.41
N THR A 274 21.80 16.30 -8.27
CA THR A 274 23.25 16.41 -7.99
C THR A 274 23.90 15.06 -7.67
N ARG A 275 23.09 14.09 -7.23
CA ARG A 275 23.53 12.73 -6.89
C ARG A 275 23.09 11.69 -7.92
N CYS A 276 22.03 11.96 -8.68
CA CYS A 276 21.51 11.04 -9.67
C CYS A 276 22.53 10.77 -10.79
N ASN A 277 22.77 9.51 -11.12
CA ASN A 277 23.67 9.11 -12.19
C ASN A 277 22.95 8.75 -13.50
N GLY A 278 21.65 9.08 -13.62
CA GLY A 278 20.86 8.87 -14.83
C GLY A 278 20.74 7.41 -15.30
N CYS A 279 20.82 6.44 -14.38
CA CYS A 279 20.82 5.01 -14.75
C CYS A 279 19.47 4.46 -15.23
N ASP A 280 18.39 5.25 -15.14
CA ASP A 280 17.00 4.90 -15.48
C ASP A 280 16.38 3.73 -14.69
N ALA A 281 17.05 3.21 -13.65
CA ALA A 281 16.54 2.07 -12.86
C ALA A 281 15.19 2.39 -12.19
N CYS A 282 15.04 3.59 -11.63
CA CYS A 282 13.80 4.03 -10.97
C CYS A 282 12.59 4.08 -11.92
N VAL A 283 12.81 4.42 -13.19
CA VAL A 283 11.78 4.42 -14.23
C VAL A 283 11.36 2.99 -14.57
N ARG A 284 12.32 2.09 -14.71
CA ARG A 284 12.06 0.68 -15.07
C ARG A 284 11.40 -0.12 -13.96
N LEU A 285 11.77 0.17 -12.70
CA LEU A 285 11.33 -0.61 -11.55
C LEU A 285 10.00 -0.13 -10.95
N CYS A 286 9.54 1.09 -11.25
CA CYS A 286 8.31 1.60 -10.65
C CYS A 286 7.07 0.89 -11.22
N PRO A 287 6.36 0.03 -10.45
CA PRO A 287 5.21 -0.72 -10.98
C PRO A 287 4.06 0.20 -11.39
N HIS A 288 3.89 1.32 -10.67
CA HIS A 288 2.81 2.29 -10.92
C HIS A 288 3.15 3.35 -11.96
N GLN A 289 4.34 3.28 -12.57
CA GLN A 289 4.83 4.29 -13.53
C GLN A 289 4.74 5.73 -12.98
N ALA A 290 4.99 5.90 -11.67
CA ALA A 290 5.04 7.20 -11.00
C ALA A 290 6.29 8.00 -11.38
N ILE A 291 7.33 7.33 -11.88
CA ILE A 291 8.52 7.95 -12.47
C ILE A 291 8.59 7.45 -13.92
N ARG A 292 8.62 8.37 -14.90
CA ARG A 292 8.64 8.06 -16.34
C ARG A 292 9.78 8.80 -17.02
N LEU A 293 10.42 8.15 -17.98
CA LEU A 293 11.33 8.83 -18.90
C LEU A 293 10.52 9.41 -20.05
N LYS A 294 10.51 10.73 -20.20
CA LYS A 294 9.94 11.43 -21.36
C LYS A 294 11.07 11.79 -22.31
N THR A 295 10.91 11.48 -23.60
CA THR A 295 11.96 11.64 -24.63
C THR A 295 11.58 12.56 -25.79
N THR A 296 10.45 13.30 -25.73
CA THR A 296 9.97 14.15 -26.84
C THR A 296 10.61 15.55 -26.89
N ASP A 297 10.91 15.99 -28.11
CA ASP A 297 11.25 17.36 -28.59
C ASP A 297 12.49 18.08 -28.03
N SER A 298 13.60 17.34 -27.86
CA SER A 298 15.02 17.80 -27.75
C SER A 298 15.69 17.60 -26.40
N GLU A 299 14.95 17.44 -25.30
CA GLU A 299 15.53 17.25 -23.96
C GLU A 299 14.81 16.15 -23.17
N PRO A 300 15.45 15.00 -22.88
CA PRO A 300 14.83 13.96 -22.07
C PRO A 300 14.68 14.41 -20.60
N CYS A 301 13.69 13.87 -19.90
CA CYS A 301 13.56 14.13 -18.46
C CYS A 301 12.91 12.95 -17.71
N TYR A 302 13.20 12.85 -16.42
CA TYR A 302 12.38 12.06 -15.50
C TYR A 302 11.16 12.88 -15.10
N GLN A 303 10.01 12.54 -15.70
CA GLN A 303 8.71 13.05 -15.31
C GLN A 303 8.18 12.27 -14.11
N ILE A 304 7.76 12.99 -13.08
CA ILE A 304 7.20 12.39 -11.87
C ILE A 304 5.69 12.66 -11.81
N LYS A 305 4.91 11.58 -11.75
CA LYS A 305 3.46 11.60 -11.60
C LYS A 305 3.09 11.13 -10.19
N ALA A 306 3.18 12.06 -9.23
CA ALA A 306 3.00 11.79 -7.81
C ALA A 306 1.63 11.14 -7.46
N GLN A 307 0.59 11.39 -8.25
CA GLN A 307 -0.72 10.76 -8.09
C GLN A 307 -0.69 9.23 -8.19
N TYR A 308 0.29 8.68 -8.91
CA TYR A 308 0.50 7.23 -9.05
C TYR A 308 1.54 6.68 -8.06
N CYS A 309 2.10 7.50 -7.17
CA CYS A 309 3.03 6.97 -6.17
C CYS A 309 2.26 6.43 -4.96
N THR A 310 2.49 5.16 -4.65
CA THR A 310 2.01 4.48 -3.44
C THR A 310 2.93 4.69 -2.23
N GLY A 311 4.18 5.09 -2.47
CA GLY A 311 5.21 5.20 -1.45
C GLY A 311 5.95 3.89 -1.12
N CYS A 312 5.92 2.90 -2.02
CA CYS A 312 6.48 1.57 -1.77
C CYS A 312 7.99 1.49 -1.51
N GLY A 313 8.76 2.48 -1.93
CA GLY A 313 10.21 2.49 -1.68
C GLY A 313 11.07 1.79 -2.73
N ILE A 314 10.49 1.03 -3.67
CA ILE A 314 11.23 0.29 -4.72
C ILE A 314 12.28 1.17 -5.42
N CYS A 315 11.90 2.36 -5.87
CA CYS A 315 12.83 3.27 -6.55
C CYS A 315 13.95 3.80 -5.65
N ARG A 316 13.67 4.03 -4.36
CA ARG A 316 14.67 4.43 -3.36
C ARG A 316 15.64 3.29 -3.08
N ASP A 317 15.12 2.09 -2.85
CA ASP A 317 15.89 0.93 -2.43
C ASP A 317 16.82 0.46 -3.58
N ALA A 318 16.39 0.61 -4.84
CA ALA A 318 17.22 0.31 -6.02
C ALA A 318 18.22 1.40 -6.42
N CYS A 319 18.21 2.56 -5.76
CA CYS A 319 19.09 3.69 -6.12
C CYS A 319 20.45 3.56 -5.43
N ASP A 320 21.47 3.10 -6.17
CA ASP A 320 22.85 2.96 -5.68
C ASP A 320 23.53 4.29 -5.31
N GLN A 321 23.00 5.42 -5.81
CA GLN A 321 23.47 6.78 -5.46
C GLN A 321 22.76 7.38 -4.24
N ASN A 322 21.77 6.68 -3.67
CA ASN A 322 20.88 7.22 -2.62
C ASN A 322 20.19 8.55 -3.02
N ALA A 323 19.99 8.79 -4.33
CA ALA A 323 19.50 10.06 -4.86
C ALA A 323 17.98 10.26 -4.70
N ILE A 324 17.24 9.23 -4.27
CA ILE A 324 15.77 9.26 -4.23
C ILE A 324 15.26 9.27 -2.79
N HIS A 325 14.36 10.21 -2.48
CA HIS A 325 13.64 10.31 -1.21
C HIS A 325 12.13 10.27 -1.46
N ILE A 326 11.36 9.56 -0.63
CA ILE A 326 9.89 9.53 -0.73
C ILE A 326 9.31 10.38 0.39
N ALA A 327 8.73 11.53 0.05
CA ALA A 327 8.06 12.40 0.99
C ALA A 327 6.58 12.01 1.12
N ALA A 328 6.05 11.96 2.34
CA ALA A 328 4.63 11.75 2.60
C ALA A 328 3.89 13.10 2.66
N LEU A 329 2.65 13.15 2.18
CA LEU A 329 1.83 14.39 2.15
C LEU A 329 2.61 15.58 1.60
N ALA A 330 3.15 15.42 0.39
CA ALA A 330 4.02 16.41 -0.23
C ALA A 330 3.43 16.92 -1.55
N LEU A 331 3.87 18.11 -1.94
CA LEU A 331 3.56 18.73 -3.22
C LEU A 331 4.17 17.94 -4.39
N ARG A 332 3.72 18.25 -5.59
CA ARG A 332 4.31 17.69 -6.82
C ARG A 332 5.81 18.02 -6.89
N PRO A 333 6.67 17.02 -7.16
CA PRO A 333 8.10 17.25 -7.29
C PRO A 333 8.42 17.75 -8.71
N GLN A 334 9.55 18.43 -8.85
CA GLN A 334 10.01 18.89 -10.16
C GLN A 334 10.53 17.71 -10.99
N ALA A 335 10.34 17.80 -12.31
CA ALA A 335 10.96 16.87 -13.24
C ALA A 335 12.49 17.03 -13.20
N VAL A 336 13.22 15.93 -13.37
CA VAL A 336 14.68 15.98 -13.50
C VAL A 336 15.02 16.07 -14.98
N ALA A 337 15.54 17.21 -15.42
CA ALA A 337 16.06 17.38 -16.76
C ALA A 337 17.30 16.49 -16.97
N LEU A 338 17.36 15.82 -18.12
CA LEU A 338 18.43 14.92 -18.49
C LEU A 338 19.07 15.38 -19.79
N ALA A 339 20.35 15.08 -19.93
CA ALA A 339 21.06 15.09 -21.19
C ALA A 339 21.30 13.64 -21.64
N GLN A 340 21.26 13.42 -22.95
CA GLN A 340 21.53 12.11 -23.56
C GLN A 340 22.92 12.10 -24.20
N GLY A 341 23.70 11.07 -23.92
CA GLY A 341 24.99 10.81 -24.57
C GLY A 341 25.03 9.44 -25.23
N HIS A 342 25.96 9.26 -26.18
CA HIS A 342 26.37 7.95 -26.68
C HIS A 342 27.81 7.70 -26.22
N CYS A 343 28.05 6.56 -25.56
CA CYS A 343 29.37 6.24 -25.03
C CYS A 343 30.31 5.79 -26.17
N PRO A 344 31.45 6.45 -26.42
CA PRO A 344 32.36 6.05 -27.51
C PRO A 344 33.05 4.70 -27.27
N ALA A 345 33.08 4.19 -26.04
CA ALA A 345 33.75 2.92 -25.70
C ALA A 345 32.85 1.68 -25.86
N CYS A 346 31.56 1.78 -25.50
CA CYS A 346 30.62 0.65 -25.57
C CYS A 346 29.42 0.89 -26.49
N ASN A 347 29.33 2.06 -27.11
CA ASN A 347 28.27 2.47 -28.03
C ASN A 347 26.83 2.48 -27.44
N ILE A 348 26.69 2.43 -26.12
CA ILE A 348 25.40 2.49 -25.44
C ILE A 348 24.95 3.94 -25.27
N ARG A 349 23.63 4.18 -25.45
CA ARG A 349 22.95 5.41 -25.06
C ARG A 349 22.81 5.47 -23.55
N TYR A 350 23.14 6.62 -22.96
CA TYR A 350 22.99 6.83 -21.53
C TYR A 350 22.42 8.22 -21.25
N HIS A 351 21.82 8.36 -20.08
CA HIS A 351 21.34 9.63 -19.55
C HIS A 351 22.20 10.06 -18.38
N LEU A 352 22.29 11.37 -18.18
CA LEU A 352 22.77 12.01 -16.95
C LEU A 352 21.90 13.26 -16.71
N PRO A 353 21.75 13.73 -15.47
CA PRO A 353 21.16 15.04 -15.21
C PRO A 353 21.83 16.13 -16.04
N THR A 354 21.03 17.10 -16.52
CA THR A 354 21.53 18.19 -17.36
C THR A 354 22.69 18.92 -16.68
N GLY A 355 23.76 19.19 -17.44
CA GLY A 355 25.00 19.79 -16.93
C GLY A 355 25.99 18.80 -16.30
N GLN A 356 25.67 17.51 -16.25
CA GLN A 356 26.57 16.47 -15.68
C GLN A 356 27.17 15.53 -16.73
N LEU A 357 26.96 15.78 -18.03
CA LEU A 357 27.65 15.03 -19.07
C LEU A 357 29.17 15.12 -18.86
N ARG A 358 29.82 13.96 -18.95
CA ARG A 358 31.27 13.88 -18.77
C ARG A 358 31.97 14.46 -20.00
N PRO A 359 33.07 15.22 -19.84
CA PRO A 359 33.84 15.74 -20.98
C PRO A 359 34.39 14.65 -21.91
N ASP A 360 34.67 13.45 -21.38
CA ASP A 360 35.16 12.30 -22.14
C ASP A 360 34.06 11.55 -22.91
N GLY A 361 32.78 11.92 -22.72
CA GLY A 361 31.62 11.29 -23.33
C GLY A 361 31.34 9.85 -22.86
N LEU A 362 32.08 9.33 -21.86
CA LEU A 362 31.92 7.96 -21.39
C LEU A 362 30.68 7.80 -20.50
N CYS A 363 29.99 6.67 -20.63
CA CYS A 363 28.94 6.31 -19.66
C CYS A 363 29.54 5.98 -18.28
N THR A 364 28.72 6.06 -17.23
CA THR A 364 29.11 5.80 -15.83
C THR A 364 29.83 4.47 -15.65
N ILE A 365 29.39 3.42 -16.37
CA ILE A 365 30.00 2.08 -16.31
C ILE A 365 31.40 2.11 -16.94
N CYS A 366 31.53 2.56 -18.19
CA CYS A 366 32.83 2.56 -18.90
C CYS A 366 33.87 3.44 -18.21
N ALA A 367 33.45 4.56 -17.62
CA ALA A 367 34.31 5.41 -16.85
C ALA A 367 34.81 4.75 -15.54
N ARG A 368 33.97 3.92 -14.90
CA ARG A 368 34.34 3.19 -13.68
C ARG A 368 35.19 1.95 -13.97
N THR A 369 34.86 1.17 -15.00
CA THR A 369 35.50 -0.12 -15.28
C THR A 369 36.64 -0.05 -16.29
N ARG A 370 36.86 1.08 -16.98
CA ARG A 370 37.85 1.24 -18.06
C ARG A 370 37.75 0.17 -19.16
N HIS A 371 36.53 -0.04 -19.68
CA HIS A 371 36.19 -1.04 -20.71
C HIS A 371 37.18 -1.12 -21.92
N GLY A 372 37.79 0.00 -22.32
CA GLY A 372 38.74 0.03 -23.46
C GLY A 372 40.04 -0.76 -23.26
N ARG A 373 40.37 -1.21 -22.03
CA ARG A 373 41.57 -2.02 -21.75
C ARG A 373 41.33 -3.53 -21.63
N GLN A 374 40.09 -4.04 -21.75
CA GLN A 374 39.81 -5.46 -21.52
C GLN A 374 39.04 -6.16 -22.64
N LEU A 375 38.56 -5.45 -23.67
CA LEU A 375 37.87 -6.05 -24.82
C LEU A 375 38.73 -7.07 -25.60
N TYR A 376 40.06 -6.94 -25.59
CA TYR A 376 40.97 -7.90 -26.23
C TYR A 376 41.19 -9.19 -25.43
N GLN A 377 40.66 -9.32 -24.22
CA GLN A 377 40.85 -10.52 -23.37
C GLN A 377 39.69 -11.53 -23.45
N VAL A 378 38.58 -11.18 -24.11
CA VAL A 378 37.39 -12.05 -24.25
C VAL A 378 37.25 -12.65 -25.66
N LEU A 379 38.12 -12.24 -26.59
CA LEU A 379 38.30 -12.86 -27.90
C LEU A 379 39.57 -13.73 -27.86
N ARG A 380 39.51 -14.90 -27.20
CA ARG A 380 40.48 -15.98 -27.38
C ARG A 380 39.77 -17.32 -27.41
#